data_AF-A0A2D7X1K1-F1
#
_entry.id   AF-A0A2D7X1K1-F1
#
_cell.length_a   1.000
_cell.length_b   1.000
_cell.length_c   1.000
_cell.angle_alpha   90.00
_cell.angle_beta   90.00
_cell.angle_gamma   90.00
#
_symmetry.space_group_name_H-M   'P 1'
#
loop_
_entity.id
_entity.type
_entity.pdbx_description
1 polymer ?
#
loop_
_entity_poly.entity_id
_entity_poly.type
_entity_poly.pdbx_seq_one_letter_code
_entity_poly.pdbx_strand_id
1 'polypeptide(L)'
;MADAVNVSTIQDGGRTAIFYLTNTSDGTGEDAVTKIDVSALAASADGDACTGVRIQKIVFSTVGMGVKLLWDASTDVIIVELPPNYSDTLDFSDIGGLPNYSGSGKTGDVQLTTVGHASGETYAITITCVKEY
;
A
#
# COMPACT_ATOMS: atom_id res chain seq x y z
N MET A 1 -2.39 7.78 23.28
CA MET A 1 -1.41 6.75 22.88
C MET A 1 -1.41 6.80 21.38
N ALA A 2 -0.27 7.02 20.72
CA ALA A 2 -0.24 7.21 19.26
C ALA A 2 -0.79 5.98 18.50
N ASP A 3 -1.34 6.20 17.31
CA ASP A 3 -1.67 5.17 16.32
C ASP A 3 -0.56 4.09 16.25
N ALA A 4 -0.93 2.83 16.50
CA ALA A 4 0.01 1.71 16.50
C ALA A 4 0.23 1.17 15.08
N VAL A 5 0.93 1.97 14.26
CA VAL A 5 1.23 1.67 12.86
C VAL A 5 2.42 0.71 12.75
N ASN A 6 2.28 -0.31 11.92
CA ASN A 6 3.40 -1.18 11.56
C ASN A 6 3.40 -1.50 10.05
N VAL A 7 4.59 -1.46 9.46
CA VAL A 7 4.86 -1.82 8.07
C VAL A 7 5.94 -2.90 8.10
N SER A 8 5.61 -4.09 7.63
CA SER A 8 6.53 -5.22 7.61
C SER A 8 6.73 -5.71 6.19
N THR A 9 7.98 -5.73 5.73
CA THR A 9 8.37 -6.38 4.48
C THR A 9 8.46 -7.88 4.72
N ILE A 10 7.53 -8.66 4.15
CA ILE A 10 7.57 -10.13 4.19
C ILE A 10 8.58 -10.64 3.18
N GLN A 11 8.60 -10.04 2.00
CA GLN A 11 9.50 -10.41 0.91
C GLN A 11 9.88 -9.16 0.12
N ASP A 12 11.14 -9.06 -0.26
CA ASP A 12 11.63 -8.09 -1.25
C ASP A 12 12.63 -8.79 -2.17
N GLY A 13 12.10 -9.45 -3.20
CA GLY A 13 12.90 -10.14 -4.20
C GLY A 13 13.16 -9.27 -5.44
N GLY A 14 13.89 -9.83 -6.41
CA GLY A 14 14.19 -9.15 -7.67
C GLY A 14 13.00 -8.92 -8.60
N ARG A 15 11.79 -9.41 -8.29
CA ARG A 15 10.58 -9.16 -9.11
C ARG A 15 9.32 -8.99 -8.30
N THR A 16 9.24 -9.60 -7.12
CA THR A 16 8.04 -9.57 -6.27
C THR A 16 8.42 -9.06 -4.89
N ALA A 17 7.66 -8.09 -4.41
CA ALA A 17 7.71 -7.60 -3.04
C ALA A 17 6.35 -7.78 -2.37
N ILE A 18 6.35 -8.16 -1.09
CA ILE A 18 5.15 -8.43 -0.31
C ILE A 18 5.26 -7.69 1.02
N PHE A 19 4.23 -6.93 1.35
CA PHE A 19 4.16 -6.10 2.56
C PHE A 19 2.95 -6.48 3.38
N TYR A 20 3.10 -6.40 4.71
CA TYR A 20 2.02 -6.53 5.67
C TYR A 20 1.92 -5.26 6.50
N LEU A 21 0.76 -4.61 6.42
CA LEU A 21 0.47 -3.33 7.03
C LEU A 21 -0.59 -3.55 8.10
N THR A 22 -0.37 -3.00 9.29
CA THR A 22 -1.35 -3.04 10.37
C THR A 22 -1.44 -1.70 11.08
N ASN A 23 -2.62 -1.38 11.59
CA ASN A 23 -2.85 -0.24 12.46
C ASN A 23 -3.88 -0.60 13.53
N THR A 24 -3.65 -0.10 14.74
CA THR A 24 -4.71 0.10 15.74
C THR A 24 -4.79 1.59 16.02
N SER A 25 -5.93 2.19 15.70
CA SER A 25 -6.03 3.63 15.69
C SER A 25 -6.23 4.19 17.09
N ASP A 26 -5.67 5.36 17.35
CA ASP A 26 -5.94 6.19 18.50
C ASP A 26 -7.02 7.24 18.26
N GLY A 27 -7.53 7.34 17.02
CA GLY A 27 -8.52 8.30 16.57
C GLY A 27 -7.97 9.49 15.77
N THR A 28 -6.65 9.58 15.50
CA THR A 28 -6.10 10.59 14.57
C THR A 28 -5.96 10.08 13.15
N GLY A 29 -5.86 8.76 13.00
CA GLY A 29 -5.68 8.08 11.73
C GLY A 29 -4.40 8.47 10.99
N GLU A 30 -4.31 7.99 9.76
CA GLU A 30 -3.20 8.24 8.84
C GLU A 30 -3.64 9.08 7.65
N ASP A 31 -2.76 9.99 7.21
CA ASP A 31 -2.94 10.85 6.04
C ASP A 31 -1.70 10.83 5.15
N ALA A 32 -1.84 10.27 3.94
CA ALA A 32 -0.81 10.16 2.92
C ALA A 32 0.52 9.56 3.43
N VAL A 33 0.45 8.59 4.35
CA VAL A 33 1.65 7.97 4.93
C VAL A 33 2.25 6.97 3.94
N THR A 34 3.51 7.16 3.54
CA THR A 34 4.23 6.22 2.67
C THR A 34 4.39 4.86 3.35
N LYS A 35 3.82 3.81 2.74
CA LYS A 35 3.87 2.42 3.21
C LYS A 35 4.81 1.56 2.39
N ILE A 36 4.96 1.87 1.11
CA ILE A 36 5.91 1.22 0.22
C ILE A 36 6.75 2.35 -0.39
N ASP A 37 7.98 2.48 0.10
CA ASP A 37 9.02 3.33 -0.48
C ASP A 37 9.75 2.51 -1.56
N VAL A 38 9.51 2.85 -2.83
CA VAL A 38 10.07 2.15 -3.99
C VAL A 38 11.57 2.32 -4.07
N SER A 39 12.07 3.49 -3.69
CA SER A 39 13.49 3.80 -3.74
C SER A 39 14.32 2.98 -2.73
N ALA A 40 13.66 2.47 -1.69
CA ALA A 40 14.25 1.60 -0.68
C ALA A 40 14.19 0.10 -1.02
N LEU A 41 13.51 -0.30 -2.11
CA LEU A 41 13.40 -1.71 -2.50
C LEU A 41 14.69 -2.22 -3.17
N ALA A 42 14.93 -3.53 -3.06
CA ALA A 42 16.09 -4.19 -3.64
C ALA A 42 16.21 -3.92 -5.16
N ALA A 43 17.43 -3.91 -5.68
CA ALA A 43 17.66 -3.81 -7.11
C ALA A 43 17.22 -5.09 -7.85
N SER A 44 17.12 -5.00 -9.18
CA SER A 44 16.97 -6.17 -10.06
C SER A 44 18.20 -7.09 -9.95
N ALA A 45 18.10 -8.31 -10.49
CA ALA A 45 19.25 -9.22 -10.56
C ALA A 45 20.40 -8.64 -11.41
N ASP A 46 20.10 -7.72 -12.32
CA ASP A 46 21.05 -7.04 -13.19
C ASP A 46 21.58 -5.72 -12.57
N GLY A 47 21.08 -5.34 -11.39
CA GLY A 47 21.53 -4.17 -10.63
C GLY A 47 20.71 -2.89 -10.87
N ASP A 48 19.60 -2.97 -11.61
CA ASP A 48 18.73 -1.82 -11.86
C ASP A 48 17.95 -1.43 -10.61
N ALA A 49 17.90 -0.13 -10.30
CA ALA A 49 17.10 0.38 -9.20
C ALA A 49 15.61 0.20 -9.49
N CYS A 50 14.82 -0.15 -8.48
CA CYS A 50 13.36 -0.24 -8.62
C CYS A 50 12.80 1.15 -8.93
N THR A 51 12.02 1.28 -10.01
CA THR A 51 11.43 2.55 -10.46
C THR A 51 9.93 2.62 -10.23
N GLY A 52 9.30 1.49 -9.93
CA GLY A 52 7.88 1.44 -9.59
C GLY A 52 7.42 0.07 -9.13
N VAL A 53 6.15 0.00 -8.77
CA VAL A 53 5.46 -1.27 -8.48
C VAL A 53 4.11 -1.31 -9.20
N ARG A 54 3.72 -2.50 -9.63
CA ARG A 54 2.33 -2.83 -9.97
C ARG A 54 1.68 -3.56 -8.80
N ILE A 55 0.48 -3.17 -8.41
CA ILE A 55 -0.28 -3.88 -7.38
C ILE A 55 -0.93 -5.12 -7.99
N GLN A 56 -0.41 -6.29 -7.64
CA GLN A 56 -0.93 -7.55 -8.17
C GLN A 56 -2.09 -8.08 -7.33
N LYS A 57 -1.99 -7.97 -6.00
CA LYS A 57 -2.99 -8.52 -5.08
C LYS A 57 -3.03 -7.75 -3.78
N ILE A 58 -4.24 -7.54 -3.25
CA ILE A 58 -4.48 -6.97 -1.93
C ILE A 58 -5.38 -7.94 -1.17
N VAL A 59 -4.94 -8.36 0.02
CA VAL A 59 -5.78 -9.11 0.97
C VAL A 59 -5.95 -8.23 2.19
N PHE A 60 -7.18 -7.94 2.60
CA PHE A 60 -7.42 -7.00 3.69
C PHE A 60 -8.51 -7.43 4.65
N SER A 61 -8.45 -6.87 5.85
CA SER A 61 -9.51 -6.87 6.85
C SER A 61 -9.51 -5.51 7.55
N THR A 62 -10.66 -4.86 7.58
CA THR A 62 -10.89 -3.56 8.24
C THR A 62 -11.98 -3.70 9.28
N VAL A 63 -11.81 -3.03 10.42
CA VAL A 63 -12.79 -3.03 11.51
C VAL A 63 -12.96 -1.59 12.01
N GLY A 64 -14.16 -1.05 11.85
CA GLY A 64 -14.51 0.34 12.21
C GLY A 64 -14.09 1.39 11.18
N MET A 65 -12.87 1.32 10.65
CA MET A 65 -12.33 2.31 9.70
C MET A 65 -12.23 1.81 8.26
N GLY A 66 -12.30 2.70 7.29
CA GLY A 66 -11.91 2.45 5.89
C GLY A 66 -10.46 2.83 5.62
N VAL A 67 -9.92 2.42 4.49
CA VAL A 67 -8.54 2.71 4.07
C VAL A 67 -8.48 3.04 2.58
N LYS A 68 -7.77 4.10 2.21
CA LYS A 68 -7.40 4.41 0.83
C LYS A 68 -5.93 4.11 0.62
N LEU A 69 -5.63 3.34 -0.42
CA LEU A 69 -4.29 3.22 -0.95
C LEU A 69 -4.13 4.21 -2.10
N LEU A 70 -2.99 4.89 -2.14
CA LEU A 70 -2.74 6.03 -3.03
C LEU A 70 -1.42 5.83 -3.78
N TRP A 71 -1.40 6.22 -5.05
CA TRP A 71 -0.19 6.45 -5.80
C TRP A 71 0.35 7.84 -5.47
N ASP A 72 1.58 7.90 -4.96
CA ASP A 72 2.25 9.16 -4.66
C ASP A 72 2.65 9.91 -5.94
N ALA A 73 2.23 11.17 -6.02
CA ALA A 73 2.51 12.07 -7.14
C ALA A 73 2.34 13.54 -6.70
N SER A 74 2.47 14.50 -7.62
CA SER A 74 2.16 15.91 -7.29
C SER A 74 0.71 16.10 -6.81
N THR A 75 -0.18 15.19 -7.20
CA THR A 75 -1.51 15.04 -6.62
C THR A 75 -1.79 13.55 -6.55
N ASP A 76 -1.92 13.04 -5.33
CA ASP A 76 -2.08 11.60 -5.11
C ASP A 76 -3.33 11.07 -5.78
N VAL A 77 -3.21 9.87 -6.33
CA VAL A 77 -4.31 9.21 -7.06
C VAL A 77 -4.69 7.93 -6.34
N ILE A 78 -5.99 7.74 -6.13
CA ILE A 78 -6.50 6.53 -5.46
C ILE A 78 -6.19 5.29 -6.30
N ILE A 79 -5.55 4.30 -5.67
CA ILE A 79 -5.40 2.92 -6.16
C ILE A 79 -6.70 2.17 -5.90
N VAL A 80 -7.12 2.15 -4.64
CA VAL A 80 -8.35 1.51 -4.17
C VAL A 80 -8.81 2.14 -2.86
N GLU A 81 -10.11 2.10 -2.62
CA GLU A 81 -10.72 2.38 -1.32
C GLU A 81 -11.28 1.07 -0.75
N LEU A 82 -10.75 0.68 0.42
CA LEU A 82 -11.15 -0.48 1.20
C LEU A 82 -12.23 -0.03 2.20
N PRO A 83 -13.46 -0.57 2.14
CA PRO A 83 -14.55 -0.12 3.00
C PRO A 83 -14.32 -0.56 4.46
N PRO A 84 -14.96 0.11 5.45
CA PRO A 84 -14.93 -0.32 6.84
C PRO A 84 -15.72 -1.62 7.07
N ASN A 85 -15.35 -2.36 8.10
CA ASN A 85 -16.04 -3.58 8.56
C ASN A 85 -16.15 -4.66 7.48
N TYR A 86 -15.09 -4.82 6.70
CA TYR A 86 -15.08 -5.73 5.58
C TYR A 86 -13.73 -6.45 5.46
N SER A 87 -13.75 -7.62 4.86
CA SER A 87 -12.54 -8.38 4.57
C SER A 87 -12.70 -9.05 3.22
N ASP A 88 -11.71 -8.89 2.36
CA ASP A 88 -11.76 -9.49 1.03
C ASP A 88 -10.36 -9.63 0.44
N THR A 89 -10.32 -10.23 -0.74
CA THR A 89 -9.15 -10.32 -1.60
C THR A 89 -9.45 -9.66 -2.93
N LEU A 90 -8.68 -8.62 -3.26
CA LEU A 90 -8.67 -8.00 -4.58
C LEU A 90 -7.48 -8.57 -5.35
N ASP A 91 -7.76 -9.28 -6.44
CA ASP A 91 -6.74 -9.92 -7.28
C ASP A 91 -6.77 -9.31 -8.68
N PHE A 92 -5.63 -8.75 -9.10
CA PHE A 92 -5.41 -8.11 -10.39
C PHE A 92 -4.35 -8.85 -11.21
N SER A 93 -4.00 -10.08 -10.82
CA SER A 93 -2.96 -10.87 -11.49
C SER A 93 -3.31 -11.23 -12.93
N ASP A 94 -4.61 -11.33 -13.24
CA ASP A 94 -5.15 -11.59 -14.57
C ASP A 94 -4.82 -10.48 -15.58
N ILE A 95 -4.67 -9.25 -15.12
CA ILE A 95 -4.28 -8.07 -15.93
C ILE A 95 -2.80 -7.69 -15.76
N GLY A 96 -2.00 -8.50 -15.07
CA GLY A 96 -0.58 -8.21 -14.79
C GLY A 96 -0.35 -7.20 -13.65
N GLY A 97 -1.38 -6.91 -12.86
CA GLY A 97 -1.36 -5.94 -11.76
C GLY A 97 -1.72 -4.51 -12.19
N LEU A 98 -2.24 -3.73 -11.24
CA LEU A 98 -2.56 -2.32 -11.46
C LEU A 98 -1.27 -1.50 -11.54
N PRO A 99 -0.98 -0.85 -12.69
CA PRO A 99 0.18 0.03 -12.81
C PRO A 99 -0.05 1.36 -12.10
N ASN A 100 1.03 2.09 -11.82
CA ASN A 100 0.91 3.48 -11.40
C ASN A 100 0.44 4.35 -12.59
N TYR A 101 -0.83 4.75 -12.55
CA TYR A 101 -1.49 5.60 -13.54
C TYR A 101 -1.60 7.07 -13.08
N SER A 102 -0.83 7.47 -12.08
CA SER A 102 -0.76 8.87 -11.66
C SER A 102 -0.06 9.75 -12.72
N GLY A 103 -0.25 11.06 -12.58
CA GLY A 103 0.23 12.06 -13.53
C GLY A 103 1.69 12.46 -13.31
N SER A 104 1.95 13.76 -13.37
CA SER A 104 3.27 14.34 -13.13
C SER A 104 3.74 14.12 -11.68
N GLY A 105 5.05 14.00 -11.51
CA GLY A 105 5.67 13.93 -10.18
C GLY A 105 5.55 12.58 -9.47
N LYS A 106 5.17 11.52 -10.20
CA LYS A 106 5.11 10.17 -9.64
C LYS A 106 6.47 9.71 -9.08
N THR A 107 6.46 9.19 -7.86
CA THR A 107 7.66 8.62 -7.20
C THR A 107 7.74 7.11 -7.36
N GLY A 108 6.59 6.47 -7.62
CA GLY A 108 6.44 5.02 -7.59
C GLY A 108 5.89 4.51 -6.26
N ASP A 109 5.93 5.34 -5.22
CA ASP A 109 5.56 4.98 -3.86
C ASP A 109 4.05 4.72 -3.70
N VAL A 110 3.74 3.92 -2.69
CA VAL A 110 2.36 3.65 -2.27
C VAL A 110 2.15 4.25 -0.89
N GLN A 111 1.18 5.15 -0.82
CA GLN A 111 0.75 5.81 0.42
C GLN A 111 -0.59 5.26 0.90
N LEU A 112 -0.88 5.52 2.17
CA LEU A 112 -2.10 5.10 2.83
C LEU A 112 -2.73 6.25 3.62
N THR A 113 -4.04 6.42 3.43
CA THR A 113 -4.89 7.32 4.22
C THR A 113 -6.02 6.50 4.85
N THR A 114 -6.27 6.68 6.14
CA THR A 114 -7.44 6.08 6.81
C THR A 114 -8.68 6.95 6.63
N VAL A 115 -9.86 6.35 6.60
CA VAL A 115 -11.15 7.04 6.36
C VAL A 115 -12.13 6.66 7.46
N GLY A 116 -12.74 7.67 8.11
CA GLY A 116 -13.76 7.45 9.12
C GLY A 116 -13.25 6.70 10.35
N HIS A 117 -12.02 6.99 10.78
CA HIS A 117 -11.36 6.31 11.89
C HIS A 117 -11.82 6.84 13.27
N ALA A 118 -11.81 5.94 14.25
CA ALA A 118 -11.98 6.22 15.67
C ALA A 118 -10.96 5.40 16.50
N SER A 119 -10.84 5.77 17.78
CA SER A 119 -9.94 5.06 18.71
C SER A 119 -10.35 3.59 18.88
N GLY A 120 -9.39 2.68 18.74
CA GLY A 120 -9.56 1.24 18.86
C GLY A 120 -9.93 0.52 17.56
N GLU A 121 -10.16 1.24 16.47
CA GLU A 121 -10.41 0.66 15.15
C GLU A 121 -9.14 0.09 14.55
N THR A 122 -9.26 -0.90 13.65
CA THR A 122 -8.08 -1.59 13.11
C THR A 122 -8.15 -1.84 11.60
N TYR A 123 -6.97 -1.95 10.98
CA TYR A 123 -6.82 -2.60 9.69
C TYR A 123 -5.66 -3.59 9.70
N ALA A 124 -5.76 -4.60 8.84
CA ALA A 124 -4.68 -5.49 8.46
C ALA A 124 -4.72 -5.69 6.94
N ILE A 125 -3.63 -5.39 6.24
CA ILE A 125 -3.56 -5.40 4.78
C ILE A 125 -2.27 -6.09 4.34
N THR A 126 -2.39 -7.10 3.48
CA THR A 126 -1.26 -7.68 2.75
C THR A 126 -1.29 -7.19 1.32
N ILE A 127 -0.19 -6.61 0.84
CA ILE A 127 -0.06 -6.13 -0.54
C ILE A 127 1.03 -6.94 -1.22
N THR A 128 0.70 -7.56 -2.35
CA THR A 128 1.66 -8.21 -3.26
C THR A 128 1.89 -7.32 -4.46
N CYS A 129 3.15 -6.97 -4.67
CA CYS A 129 3.60 -6.06 -5.72
C CYS A 129 4.51 -6.78 -6.72
N VAL A 130 4.40 -6.41 -7.99
CA VAL A 130 5.39 -6.74 -9.03
C VAL A 130 6.25 -5.51 -9.26
N LYS A 131 7.56 -5.66 -9.13
CA LYS A 131 8.54 -4.58 -9.27
C LYS A 131 8.79 -4.24 -10.74
N GLU A 132 8.94 -2.95 -10.97
CA GLU A 132 9.31 -2.33 -12.23
C GLU A 132 10.70 -1.71 -12.09
N TYR A 133 11.48 -1.78 -13.17
CA TYR A 133 12.84 -1.29 -13.28
C TYR A 133 12.91 -0.41 -14.53
#